data_AF-A0A0A3JY65-F1
#
_entry.id   AF-A0A0A3JY65-F1
#
_cell.length_a   1.000
_cell.length_b   1.000
_cell.length_c   1.000
_cell.angle_alpha   90.00
_cell.angle_beta   90.00
_cell.angle_gamma   90.00
#
_symmetry.space_group_name_H-M   'P 1'
#
loop_
_entity.id
_entity.type
_entity.pdbx_description
1 polymer ?
#
loop_
_entity_poly.entity_id
_entity_poly.type
_entity_poly.pdbx_seq_one_letter_code
_entity_poly.pdbx_strand_id
1 'polypeptide(L)' 'MWKKRTKYVVPTMVIVAIAAIFMLTNYYPEVPTYHKALIIISATLFSGLLSAVLFPHDEHKIDPKKDIESKQK' A
#
# COMPACT_ATOMS: atom_id res chain seq x y z
N MET A 1 -10.02 -10.41 13.62
CA MET A 1 -10.55 -9.46 12.61
C MET A 1 -9.53 -8.45 12.08
N TRP A 2 -8.28 -8.37 12.58
CA TRP A 2 -7.29 -7.35 12.13
C TRP A 2 -6.47 -7.73 10.87
N LYS A 3 -6.56 -8.99 10.38
CA LYS A 3 -5.56 -9.55 9.47
C LYS A 3 -5.75 -9.25 7.98
N LYS A 4 -6.82 -8.56 7.57
CA LYS A 4 -7.18 -8.36 6.15
C LYS A 4 -7.11 -6.90 5.65
N ARG A 5 -6.84 -5.92 6.53
CA ARG A 5 -6.84 -4.48 6.16
C ARG A 5 -5.56 -3.98 5.46
N THR A 6 -4.45 -4.72 5.50
CA THR A 6 -3.13 -4.24 5.04
C THR A 6 -2.63 -4.80 3.72
N LYS A 7 -3.39 -5.69 3.05
CA LYS A 7 -2.86 -6.44 1.90
C LYS A 7 -2.58 -5.58 0.66
N TYR A 8 -3.26 -4.44 0.51
CA TYR A 8 -3.08 -3.52 -0.63
C TYR A 8 -2.28 -2.25 -0.29
N VAL A 9 -2.30 -1.83 0.98
CA VAL A 9 -1.56 -0.66 1.45
C VAL A 9 -0.04 -0.93 1.48
N VAL A 10 0.37 -2.13 1.88
CA VAL A 10 1.80 -2.46 1.95
C VAL A 10 2.48 -2.45 0.57
N PRO A 11 1.93 -3.10 -0.48
CA PRO A 11 2.52 -3.02 -1.82
C PRO A 11 2.62 -1.60 -2.37
N THR A 12 1.59 -0.77 -2.17
CA THR A 12 1.57 0.60 -2.66
C THR A 12 2.61 1.48 -1.96
N MET A 13 2.76 1.35 -0.63
CA MET A 13 3.82 2.04 0.11
C MET A 13 5.23 1.65 -0.39
N VAL A 14 5.47 0.37 -0.70
CA VAL A 14 6.77 -0.09 -1.19
C VAL A 14 7.10 0.51 -2.57
N ILE A 15 6.13 0.51 -3.49
CA ILE A 15 6.33 1.09 -4.83
C ILE A 15 6.64 2.58 -4.74
N VAL A 16 5.90 3.32 -3.92
CA VAL A 16 6.12 4.77 -3.75
C VAL A 16 7.46 5.08 -3.09
N ALA A 17 7.88 4.29 -2.10
CA ALA A 17 9.19 4.47 -1.48
C ALA A 17 10.33 4.29 -2.49
N ILE A 18 10.29 3.24 -3.31
CA ILE A 18 11.31 2.98 -4.35
C ILE A 18 11.30 4.09 -5.40
N ALA A 19 10.11 4.52 -5.86
CA ALA A 19 9.98 5.59 -6.84
C ALA A 19 10.53 6.93 -6.30
N ALA A 20 10.22 7.28 -5.05
CA ALA A 20 10.72 8.49 -4.41
C ALA A 20 12.24 8.45 -4.27
N ILE A 21 12.81 7.32 -3.83
CA ILE A 21 14.27 7.15 -3.74
C ILE A 21 14.89 7.31 -5.12
N PHE A 22 14.38 6.60 -6.13
CA PHE A 22 14.90 6.66 -7.50
C PHE A 22 14.85 8.08 -8.06
N MET A 23 13.77 8.82 -7.81
CA MET A 23 13.61 10.18 -8.30
C MET A 23 14.60 11.13 -7.61
N LEU A 24 14.75 11.05 -6.29
CA LEU A 24 15.64 11.92 -5.53
C LEU A 24 17.13 11.59 -5.77
N THR A 25 17.48 10.35 -6.10
CA THR A 25 18.86 9.99 -6.42
C THR A 25 19.25 10.36 -7.84
N ASN A 26 18.36 10.18 -8.83
CA ASN A 26 18.70 10.40 -10.23
C ASN A 26 18.45 11.83 -10.71
N TYR A 27 17.37 12.47 -10.26
CA TYR A 27 16.96 13.78 -10.76
C TYR A 27 17.34 14.93 -9.82
N TYR A 28 17.52 14.64 -8.53
CA TYR A 28 17.79 15.67 -7.51
C TYR A 28 18.99 15.32 -6.60
N PRO A 29 20.18 15.03 -7.17
CA PRO A 29 21.37 14.66 -6.39
C PRO A 29 21.80 15.77 -5.42
N GLU A 30 21.56 17.03 -5.78
CA GLU A 30 21.86 18.25 -5.01
C GLU A 30 21.11 18.37 -3.68
N VAL A 31 20.00 17.66 -3.51
CA VAL A 31 19.21 17.76 -2.28
C VAL A 31 19.95 17.01 -1.15
N PRO A 32 20.19 17.67 0.01
CA PRO A 32 20.83 17.04 1.16
C PRO A 32 20.04 15.82 1.66
N THR A 33 20.76 14.80 2.14
CA THR A 33 20.19 13.52 2.60
C THR A 33 19.08 13.67 3.63
N TYR A 34 19.17 14.67 4.51
CA TYR A 34 18.15 14.95 5.51
C TYR A 34 16.81 15.35 4.88
N HIS A 35 16.84 16.26 3.90
CA HIS A 35 15.64 16.67 3.16
C HIS A 35 15.11 15.54 2.30
N LYS A 36 15.99 14.71 1.72
CA LYS A 36 15.58 13.51 0.97
C LYS A 36 14.75 12.55 1.84
N ALA A 37 15.21 12.29 3.06
CA ALA A 37 14.48 11.43 3.99
C ALA A 37 13.09 11.99 4.35
N LEU A 38 12.99 13.30 4.62
CA LEU A 38 11.70 13.95 4.92
C LEU A 38 10.72 13.87 3.73
N ILE A 39 11.22 14.06 2.51
CA ILE A 39 10.41 13.94 1.29
C ILE A 39 9.91 12.50 1.12
N ILE A 40 10.79 11.51 1.29
CA ILE A 40 10.39 10.10 1.17
C ILE A 40 9.34 9.76 2.23
N ILE A 41 9.55 10.13 3.49
CA ILE A 41 8.60 9.84 4.60
C ILE A 41 7.24 10.48 4.31
N SER A 42 7.21 11.76 3.96
CA SER A 42 5.96 12.47 3.64
C SER A 42 5.25 11.89 2.41
N ALA A 43 5.98 11.57 1.34
CA ALA A 43 5.44 10.94 0.14
C ALA A 43 4.83 9.56 0.44
N THR A 44 5.49 8.76 1.28
CA THR A 44 5.03 7.40 1.61
C THR A 44 3.79 7.45 2.51
N LEU A 45 3.75 8.37 3.47
CA LEU A 45 2.56 8.61 4.32
C LEU A 45 1.39 9.13 3.49
N PHE A 46 1.63 10.08 2.58
CA PHE A 46 0.61 10.60 1.68
C PHE A 46 0.05 9.52 0.77
N SER A 47 0.92 8.65 0.22
CA SER A 47 0.48 7.47 -0.54
C SER A 47 -0.35 6.49 0.28
N GLY A 48 -0.01 6.28 1.55
CA GLY A 48 -0.80 5.45 2.46
C GLY A 48 -2.20 6.02 2.67
N LEU A 49 -2.31 7.34 2.83
CA LEU A 49 -3.59 8.04 2.94
C LEU A 49 -4.41 7.94 1.65
N LEU A 50 -3.78 8.20 0.49
CA LEU A 50 -4.42 8.06 -0.81
C LEU A 50 -4.91 6.63 -1.06
N SER A 51 -4.11 5.62 -0.70
CA SER A 51 -4.51 4.21 -0.82
C SER A 51 -5.73 3.88 0.04
N ALA A 52 -5.80 4.43 1.25
CA ALA A 52 -6.95 4.23 2.14
C ALA A 52 -8.23 4.87 1.61
N VAL A 53 -8.12 6.02 0.92
CA VAL A 53 -9.26 6.70 0.28
C VAL A 53 -9.66 6.00 -1.02
N LEU A 54 -8.69 5.57 -1.83
CA LEU A 54 -8.91 4.98 -3.15
C LEU A 54 -9.43 3.54 -3.07
N PHE A 55 -9.02 2.79 -2.06
CA PHE A 55 -9.49 1.44 -1.79
C PHE A 55 -10.29 1.41 -0.47
N PRO A 56 -11.47 2.05 -0.42
CA PRO A 56 -12.35 1.89 0.72
C PRO A 56 -12.69 0.40 0.81
N HIS A 57 -12.58 -0.15 2.02
CA HIS A 57 -12.94 -1.53 2.33
C HIS A 57 -14.47 -1.66 2.24
N ASP A 58 -15.01 -1.66 1.02
CA ASP A 58 -16.28 -2.33 0.81
C ASP A 58 -15.99 -3.79 1.12
N GLU A 59 -16.46 -4.18 2.31
CA GLU A 59 -16.63 -5.57 2.66
C GLU A 59 -17.60 -6.17 1.64
N HIS A 60 -17.13 -6.50 0.45
CA HIS A 60 -17.58 -7.72 -0.17
C HIS A 60 -17.18 -8.82 0.81
N LYS A 61 -18.05 -9.02 1.81
CA LYS A 61 -18.33 -10.31 2.39
C LYS A 61 -18.44 -11.23 1.19
N ILE A 62 -17.35 -11.94 0.92
CA ILE A 62 -17.44 -13.17 0.17
C ILE A 62 -18.40 -13.98 1.03
N ASP A 63 -19.67 -13.99 0.64
CA ASP A 63 -20.61 -14.94 1.18
C ASP A 63 -19.89 -16.29 1.07
N PRO A 64 -19.68 -17.01 2.18
CA PRO A 64 -19.04 -18.31 2.11
C PRO A 64 -20.01 -19.17 1.32
N LYS A 65 -19.83 -19.25 0.00
CA LYS A 65 -20.54 -20.17 -0.85
C LYS A 65 -19.99 -21.55 -0.53
N LYS A 66 -20.56 -22.10 0.56
CA LYS A 66 -20.70 -23.52 0.90
C LYS A 66 -19.58 -24.39 0.36
N ASP A 67 -18.50 -24.48 1.15
CA ASP A 67 -17.47 -25.51 1.00
C ASP A 67 -17.95 -26.90 1.50
N ILE A 68 -19.27 -27.18 1.49
CA ILE A 68 -19.87 -28.39 2.08
C ILE A 68 -21.03 -28.89 1.20
N GLU A 69 -20.79 -29.30 -0.05
CA GLU A 69 -21.75 -30.21 -0.73
C GLU A 69 -21.18 -31.01 -1.92
N SER A 70 -19.87 -31.27 -2.00
CA SER A 70 -19.33 -32.20 -3.01
C SER A 70 -18.54 -33.37 -2.43
N LYS A 71 -18.72 -33.67 -1.13
CA LYS A 71 -18.13 -34.86 -0.50
C LYS A 71 -19.09 -36.01 -0.19
N GLN A 72 -20.37 -35.92 -0.57
CA GLN A 72 -21.30 -37.05 -0.48
C GLN A 72 -22.42 -36.98 -1.54
N LYS A 73 -22.17 -37.53 -2.74
CA LYS A 73 -23.12 -38.45 -3.38
C LYS A 73 -22.44 -39.21 -4.51
#